data_AF-A0A270PC62-F1
#
_entry.id   AF-A0A270PC62-F1
#
_cell.length_a   1.000
_cell.length_b   1.000
_cell.length_c   1.000
_cell.angle_alpha   90.00
_cell.angle_beta   90.00
_cell.angle_gamma   90.00
#
_symmetry.space_group_name_H-M   'P 1'
#
loop_
_entity.id
_entity.type
_entity.pdbx_description
1 polymer ?
#
loop_
_entity_poly.entity_id
_entity_poly.type
_entity_poly.pdbx_seq_one_letter_code
_entity_poly.pdbx_strand_id
1 'polypeptide(L)' 'MHARFRVIETTRRDDGIKQYRVVDLVEGGSVSNHGVFKVRVEADDVCSLLNAEHPRQIGVGRALGL' A
#
# COMPACT_ATOMS: atom_id res chain seq x y z
N MET A 1 4.48 11.93 -10.56
CA MET A 1 4.60 11.30 -9.23
C MET A 1 3.80 10.00 -9.28
N HIS A 2 4.43 8.81 -9.18
CA HIS A 2 3.69 7.57 -9.00
C HIS A 2 3.79 7.15 -7.53
N ALA A 3 2.66 7.02 -6.84
CA ALA A 3 2.57 6.55 -5.47
C ALA A 3 3.03 5.09 -5.36
N ARG A 4 3.78 4.77 -4.30
CA ARG A 4 4.30 3.43 -4.03
C ARG A 4 3.19 2.53 -3.47
N PHE A 5 2.41 3.04 -2.53
CA PHE A 5 1.28 2.32 -1.96
C PHE A 5 -0.02 2.76 -2.63
N ARG A 6 -0.95 1.83 -2.79
CA ARG A 6 -2.30 2.11 -3.32
C ARG A 6 -3.37 1.31 -2.60
N VAL A 7 -4.55 1.91 -2.52
CA VAL A 7 -5.77 1.21 -2.12
C VAL A 7 -6.37 0.48 -3.32
N ILE A 8 -6.61 -0.82 -3.18
CA ILE A 8 -7.42 -1.62 -4.11
C ILE A 8 -8.71 -2.07 -3.44
N GLU A 9 -9.78 -2.14 -4.22
CA GLU A 9 -11.03 -2.76 -3.78
C GLU A 9 -10.97 -4.26 -4.09
N THR A 10 -11.34 -5.07 -3.10
CA THR A 10 -11.44 -6.52 -3.20
C THR A 10 -12.79 -6.97 -2.67
N THR A 11 -13.32 -8.05 -3.23
CA THR A 11 -14.53 -8.69 -2.71
C THR A 11 -14.12 -9.96 -1.99
N ARG A 12 -14.48 -10.08 -0.69
CA ARG A 12 -14.26 -11.33 0.04
C ARG A 12 -15.11 -12.41 -0.61
N ARG A 13 -14.47 -13.47 -1.12
CA ARG A 13 -15.15 -14.55 -1.86
C ARG A 13 -16.24 -15.27 -1.06
N ASP A 14 -16.10 -15.28 0.25
CA ASP A 14 -16.95 -15.99 1.20
C ASP A 14 -18.32 -15.32 1.40
N ASP A 15 -18.32 -14.01 1.68
CA ASP A 15 -19.54 -13.26 2.03
C ASP A 15 -19.95 -12.22 0.97
N GLY A 16 -19.17 -12.06 -0.10
CA GLY A 16 -19.38 -11.00 -1.11
C GLY A 16 -19.13 -9.57 -0.60
N ILE A 17 -18.64 -9.42 0.63
CA ILE A 17 -18.43 -8.11 1.26
C ILE A 17 -17.23 -7.42 0.62
N LYS A 18 -17.42 -6.14 0.26
CA LYS A 18 -16.35 -5.27 -0.22
C LYS A 18 -15.35 -5.00 0.90
N GLN A 19 -14.07 -5.04 0.56
CA GLN A 19 -12.95 -4.76 1.44
C GLN A 19 -11.89 -3.98 0.67
N TYR A 20 -11.25 -3.06 1.35
CA TYR A 20 -10.21 -2.21 0.81
C TYR A 20 -8.86 -2.72 1.31
N ARG A 21 -7.89 -2.90 0.42
CA ARG A 21 -6.54 -3.38 0.78
C ARG A 21 -5.52 -2.36 0.35
N VAL A 22 -4.57 -2.07 1.23
CA VAL A 22 -3.42 -1.23 0.90
C VAL A 22 -2.29 -2.15 0.43
N VAL A 23 -1.83 -1.93 -0.81
CA VAL A 23 -0.82 -2.75 -1.48
C VAL A 23 0.43 -1.93 -1.83
N ASP A 24 1.60 -2.54 -1.67
CA ASP A 24 2.89 -2.02 -2.14
C ASP A 24 3.10 -2.35 -3.62
N LEU A 25 3.26 -1.33 -4.47
CA LEU A 25 3.52 -1.48 -5.91
C LEU A 25 5.01 -1.41 -6.24
N VAL A 26 5.83 -2.23 -5.57
CA VAL A 26 7.24 -2.38 -5.98
C VAL A 26 7.33 -3.21 -7.26
N GLU A 27 8.22 -2.80 -8.18
CA GLU A 27 8.58 -3.60 -9.36
C GLU A 27 9.06 -4.98 -8.90
N GLY A 28 8.23 -6.01 -9.06
CA GLY A 28 8.55 -7.38 -8.66
C GLY A 28 7.48 -8.12 -7.85
N GLY A 29 6.42 -7.46 -7.35
CA GLY A 29 5.28 -8.20 -6.79
C GLY A 29 4.41 -7.42 -5.81
N SER A 30 3.10 -7.47 -6.06
CA SER A 30 2.02 -6.87 -5.26
C SER A 30 1.71 -7.69 -3.99
N VAL A 31 2.73 -8.00 -3.18
CA VAL A 31 2.63 -9.01 -2.11
C VAL A 31 3.00 -8.46 -0.72
N SER A 32 2.62 -7.22 -0.43
CA SER A 32 2.44 -6.79 0.96
C SER A 32 1.05 -6.23 1.14
N ASN A 33 0.21 -6.98 1.85
CA ASN A 33 -1.07 -6.47 2.34
C ASN A 33 -0.77 -5.68 3.63
N HIS A 34 -0.78 -4.36 3.54
CA HIS A 34 -0.59 -3.45 4.69
C HIS A 34 -1.86 -3.30 5.54
N GLY A 35 -2.81 -4.21 5.37
CA GLY A 35 -4.10 -4.20 6.05
C GLY A 35 -5.26 -4.46 5.10
N VAL A 36 -6.37 -4.88 5.70
CA VAL A 36 -7.66 -5.07 5.02
C VAL A 36 -8.70 -4.30 5.82
N PHE A 37 -9.37 -3.36 5.16
CA PHE A 37 -10.26 -2.38 5.77
C PHE A 37 -11.68 -2.58 5.24
N LYS A 38 -12.67 -2.33 6.10
CA LYS A 38 -14.08 -2.34 5.68
C LYS A 38 -14.51 -1.00 5.09
N VAL A 39 -13.88 0.10 5.52
CA VAL A 39 -14.18 1.45 5.05
C VAL A 39 -13.02 1.96 4.20
N ARG A 40 -13.33 2.59 3.07
CA ARG A 40 -12.32 3.12 2.14
C ARG A 40 -11.48 4.24 2.77
N VAL A 41 -12.10 5.09 3.59
CA VAL A 41 -11.40 6.22 4.21
C VAL A 41 -10.25 5.77 5.11
N GLU A 42 -10.42 4.69 5.88
CA GLU A 42 -9.37 4.14 6.74
C GLU A 42 -8.20 3.60 5.90
N ALA A 43 -8.50 2.92 4.79
CA ALA A 43 -7.47 2.45 3.87
C ALA A 43 -6.72 3.61 3.21
N ASP A 44 -7.42 4.71 2.91
CA ASP A 44 -6.82 5.90 2.30
C ASP A 44 -5.87 6.61 3.27
N ASP A 45 -6.27 6.73 4.54
CA ASP A 45 -5.45 7.33 5.60
C ASP A 45 -4.13 6.56 5.79
N VAL A 46 -4.21 5.23 5.88
CA VAL A 46 -3.03 4.34 5.94
C VAL A 46 -2.19 4.43 4.66
N CYS A 47 -2.83 4.45 3.50
CA CYS A 47 -2.14 4.61 2.22
C CYS A 47 -1.39 5.94 2.12
N SER A 48 -2.00 7.03 2.61
CA SER A 48 -1.41 8.37 2.65
C SER A 48 -0.19 8.39 3.58
N LEU A 49 -0.35 7.84 4.79
CA LEU A 49 0.74 7.72 5.77
C LEU A 49 1.93 6.95 5.19
N LEU A 50 1.70 5.77 4.61
CA LEU A 50 2.77 4.95 4.03
C LEU A 50 3.47 5.64 2.85
N ASN A 51 2.72 6.38 2.01
CA ASN A 51 3.33 7.15 0.93
C ASN A 51 4.12 8.37 1.46
N ALA A 52 3.74 8.95 2.60
CA ALA A 52 4.47 10.04 3.25
C ALA A 52 5.75 9.54 3.96
N GLU A 53 5.72 8.34 4.53
CA GLU A 53 6.88 7.70 5.18
C GLU A 53 7.87 7.12 4.17
N HIS A 54 7.39 6.70 3.00
CA HIS A 54 8.22 6.16 1.93
C HIS A 54 8.03 6.98 0.64
N PRO A 55 8.43 8.26 0.63
CA PRO A 55 8.55 8.98 -0.63
C PRO A 55 9.50 8.16 -1.49
N ARG A 56 9.04 7.70 -2.66
CA ARG A 56 9.84 6.85 -3.58
C ARG A 56 11.28 7.34 -3.57
N GLN A 57 12.19 6.54 -3.02
CA GLN A 57 13.61 6.77 -3.18
C GLN A 57 13.89 6.62 -4.68
N ILE A 58 13.81 7.72 -5.42
CA ILE A 58 14.37 7.81 -6.76
C ILE A 58 15.88 7.74 -6.55
N GLY A 59 16.42 6.53 -6.55
CA GLY A 59 17.85 6.21 -6.61
C GLY A 59 18.75 6.99 -5.66
N VAL A 60 18.85 6.58 -4.39
CA VAL A 60 20.09 6.76 -3.61
C VAL A 60 20.30 5.46 -2.85
N GLY A 61 21.46 4.84 -3.09
CA GLY A 61 21.82 3.56 -2.51
C GLY A 61 21.60 3.52 -1.01
N ARG A 62 21.26 2.34 -0.50
CA ARG A 62 21.46 1.97 0.90
C ARG A 62 22.97 2.09 1.22
N ALA A 63 23.45 3.30 1.44
CA ALA A 63 24.60 3.56 2.27
C ALA A 63 24.07 3.68 3.71
N LEU A 64 23.80 2.53 4.34
CA LEU A 64 23.87 2.45 5.79
C LEU A 64 25.31 2.06 6.10
N GLY A 65 26.14 3.09 6.27
CA GLY A 65 27.43 2.93 6.90
C GLY A 65 27.23 2.57 8.36
N LEU A 66 27.74 1.41 8.75
CA LEU A 66 28.38 1.09 10.02
C LEU A 66 29.48 0.07 9.71
#